data_AF-A0A2V8SV77-F1
#
_entry.id   AF-A0A2V8SV77-F1
#
_cell.length_a   1.000
_cell.length_b   1.000
_cell.length_c   1.000
_cell.angle_alpha   90.00
_cell.angle_beta   90.00
_cell.angle_gamma   90.00
#
_symmetry.space_group_name_H-M   'P 1'
#
loop_
_entity.id
_entity.type
_entity.pdbx_description
1 polymer ?
#
loop_
_entity_poly.entity_id
_entity_poly.type
_entity_poly.pdbx_seq_one_letter_code
_entity_poly.pdbx_strand_id
1 'polypeptide(L)'
;MSWSIVDPPAIDTVGLAVHGLEIGSVPAPESGSCRVGRTQYIAFATLDSCGDASFWAVFINADQNVNVYVRKDRPITVENGIVRYDRGTGKFFIAVENCSFQPANYTILSLLAIADAFPPFIASVSLEGRLVVMGYSLTERGIVLLDDQPQPTVYGGTTNDFRDILIVKKAKRKIARHQTVGITIRRDDTCDSLPFIFTRP
;
A
#
# COMPACT_ATOMS: atom_id res chain seq x y z
N MET A 1 -27.32 27.65 -3.16
CA MET A 1 -28.04 27.35 -1.91
C MET A 1 -27.14 26.47 -1.06
N SER A 2 -26.90 26.83 0.20
CA SER A 2 -26.10 26.02 1.14
C SER A 2 -27.04 24.99 1.78
N TRP A 3 -26.74 23.71 1.57
CA TRP A 3 -27.47 22.61 2.18
C TRP A 3 -26.99 22.44 3.62
N SER A 4 -27.93 22.23 4.55
CA SER A 4 -27.58 21.89 5.93
C SER A 4 -27.33 20.38 6.02
N ILE A 5 -26.22 19.97 6.63
CA ILE A 5 -25.90 18.55 6.85
C ILE A 5 -26.30 18.20 8.28
N VAL A 6 -27.20 17.23 8.44
CA VAL A 6 -27.65 16.76 9.76
C VAL A 6 -26.83 15.55 10.19
N ASP A 7 -26.10 15.71 11.29
CA ASP A 7 -25.27 14.67 11.88
C ASP A 7 -26.13 13.69 12.71
N PRO A 8 -26.01 12.37 12.51
CA PRO A 8 -26.16 11.45 13.62
C PRO A 8 -24.80 11.25 14.30
N PRO A 9 -24.74 11.09 15.64
CA PRO A 9 -23.55 10.53 16.25
C PRO A 9 -23.25 9.19 15.55
N ALA A 10 -21.98 8.91 15.25
CA ALA A 10 -21.58 7.60 14.75
C ALA A 10 -21.78 6.58 15.88
N ILE A 11 -22.98 6.02 16.01
CA ILE A 11 -23.31 5.06 17.07
C ILE A 11 -22.69 3.69 16.72
N ASP A 12 -22.54 3.39 15.43
CA ASP A 12 -22.10 2.07 14.94
C ASP A 12 -20.96 2.19 13.92
N THR A 13 -19.87 1.46 14.18
CA THR A 13 -18.79 1.27 13.21
C THR A 13 -18.73 -0.18 12.75
N VAL A 14 -18.68 -0.39 11.44
CA VAL A 14 -18.55 -1.72 10.82
C VAL A 14 -17.15 -1.86 10.24
N GLY A 15 -16.42 -2.91 10.62
CA GLY A 15 -15.12 -3.21 9.99
C GLY A 15 -15.33 -3.82 8.61
N LEU A 16 -14.74 -3.22 7.57
CA LEU A 16 -14.75 -3.81 6.24
C LEU A 16 -13.76 -4.97 6.19
N ALA A 17 -14.23 -6.15 5.84
CA ALA A 17 -13.36 -7.28 5.56
C ALA A 17 -12.55 -7.02 4.27
N VAL A 18 -11.34 -7.58 4.21
CA VAL A 18 -10.56 -7.67 2.98
C VAL A 18 -11.28 -8.60 2.01
N HIS A 19 -11.52 -8.14 0.78
CA HIS A 19 -12.40 -8.82 -0.19
C HIS A 19 -13.85 -9.00 0.30
N GLY A 20 -14.30 -8.11 1.18
CA GLY A 20 -15.66 -8.09 1.72
C GLY A 20 -16.65 -7.33 0.85
N LEU A 21 -17.90 -7.74 0.93
CA LEU A 21 -19.05 -7.04 0.37
C LEU A 21 -20.00 -6.67 1.50
N GLU A 22 -20.23 -5.38 1.70
CA GLU A 22 -21.21 -4.86 2.66
C GLU A 22 -22.39 -4.23 1.92
N ILE A 23 -23.58 -4.33 2.54
CA ILE A 23 -24.80 -3.68 2.07
C ILE A 23 -25.20 -2.64 3.09
N GLY A 24 -25.52 -1.44 2.63
CA GLY A 24 -25.92 -0.33 3.49
C GLY A 24 -27.07 0.48 2.92
N SER A 25 -27.64 1.34 3.76
CA SER A 25 -28.60 2.34 3.33
C SER A 25 -28.43 3.65 4.09
N VAL A 26 -28.74 4.77 3.43
CA VAL A 26 -28.88 6.08 4.06
C VAL A 26 -30.31 6.56 3.83
N PRO A 27 -31.12 6.77 4.89
CA PRO A 27 -32.47 7.30 4.75
C PRO A 27 -32.49 8.65 4.02
N ALA A 28 -33.63 8.99 3.42
CA ALA A 28 -33.82 10.32 2.85
C ALA A 28 -33.61 11.41 3.94
N PRO A 29 -32.91 12.51 3.61
CA PRO A 29 -32.89 13.72 4.43
C PRO A 29 -34.22 14.47 4.40
N GLU A 30 -34.35 15.47 5.28
CA GLU A 30 -35.42 16.46 5.18
C GLU A 30 -35.19 17.38 3.96
N SER A 31 -36.26 17.94 3.41
CA SER A 31 -36.15 18.85 2.25
C SER A 31 -35.22 20.02 2.57
N GLY A 32 -34.22 20.26 1.71
CA GLY A 32 -33.23 21.32 1.94
C GLY A 32 -32.01 20.89 2.77
N SER A 33 -31.88 19.60 3.10
CA SER A 33 -30.75 19.05 3.86
C SER A 33 -30.11 17.83 3.19
N CYS A 34 -28.92 17.48 3.67
CA CYS A 34 -28.27 16.20 3.39
C CYS A 34 -28.12 15.40 4.69
N ARG A 35 -28.06 14.08 4.58
CA ARG A 35 -27.93 13.18 5.73
C ARG A 35 -26.74 12.25 5.52
N VAL A 36 -25.83 12.25 6.49
CA VAL A 36 -24.78 11.23 6.60
C VAL A 36 -25.38 9.98 7.25
N GLY A 37 -25.01 8.80 6.74
CA GLY A 37 -25.42 7.52 7.31
C GLY A 37 -24.97 7.35 8.76
N ARG A 38 -25.75 6.60 9.56
CA ARG A 38 -25.40 6.29 10.95
C ARG A 38 -24.21 5.34 11.06
N THR A 39 -24.07 4.46 10.08
CA THR A 39 -22.98 3.49 10.00
C THR A 39 -21.75 4.14 9.39
N GLN A 40 -20.62 4.04 10.08
CA GLN A 40 -19.32 4.33 9.48
C GLN A 40 -18.53 3.04 9.28
N TYR A 41 -17.81 2.98 8.17
CA TYR A 41 -17.05 1.81 7.79
C TYR A 41 -15.57 2.01 8.10
N ILE A 42 -14.94 1.01 8.70
CA ILE A 42 -13.54 1.07 9.09
C ILE A 42 -12.72 0.22 8.12
N ALA A 43 -11.66 0.82 7.59
CA ALA A 43 -10.65 0.15 6.80
C ALA A 43 -9.25 0.38 7.41
N PHE A 44 -8.43 -0.67 7.51
CA PHE A 44 -7.02 -0.63 7.90
C PHE A 44 -6.08 -0.76 6.70
N ALA A 45 -5.42 0.32 6.29
CA ALA A 45 -4.31 0.17 5.36
C ALA A 45 -3.02 -0.14 6.13
N THR A 46 -2.56 -1.38 6.07
CA THR A 46 -1.20 -1.73 6.49
C THR A 46 -0.27 -1.55 5.30
N LEU A 47 0.64 -0.59 5.37
CA LEU A 47 1.84 -0.65 4.54
C LEU A 47 2.78 -1.61 5.25
N ASP A 48 3.05 -2.78 4.68
CA ASP A 48 4.20 -3.53 5.16
C ASP A 48 5.47 -2.78 4.75
N SER A 49 6.41 -2.70 5.68
CA SER A 49 7.63 -1.90 5.63
C SER A 49 8.56 -2.21 4.43
N CYS A 50 8.28 -3.29 3.70
CA CYS A 50 9.10 -3.80 2.61
C CYS A 50 8.49 -3.63 1.20
N GLY A 51 7.39 -2.89 1.07
CA GLY A 51 6.90 -2.49 -0.25
C GLY A 51 5.82 -3.39 -0.85
N ASP A 52 5.06 -4.14 -0.06
CA ASP A 52 3.71 -4.44 -0.52
C ASP A 52 2.99 -3.10 -0.62
N ALA A 53 2.97 -2.51 -1.82
CA ALA A 53 2.11 -1.39 -2.15
C ALA A 53 0.69 -1.96 -2.26
N SER A 54 0.16 -2.42 -1.13
CA SER A 54 -1.23 -2.79 -1.05
C SER A 54 -2.02 -1.50 -1.11
N PHE A 55 -2.74 -1.28 -2.21
CA PHE A 55 -3.76 -0.25 -2.22
C PHE A 55 -5.07 -0.92 -1.86
N TRP A 56 -5.67 -0.45 -0.79
CA TRP A 56 -7.04 -0.82 -0.47
C TRP A 56 -7.96 0.07 -1.31
N ALA A 57 -8.66 -0.53 -2.26
CA ALA A 57 -9.71 0.11 -3.02
C ALA A 57 -11.07 -0.19 -2.40
N VAL A 58 -11.86 0.86 -2.16
CA VAL A 58 -13.24 0.75 -1.73
C VAL A 58 -14.12 1.27 -2.86
N PHE A 59 -14.97 0.40 -3.40
CA PHE A 59 -15.93 0.73 -4.44
C PHE A 59 -17.30 0.84 -3.82
N ILE A 60 -18.00 1.95 -4.07
CA ILE A 60 -19.37 2.15 -3.62
C ILE A 60 -20.26 2.25 -4.85
N ASN A 61 -21.24 1.36 -4.93
CA ASN A 61 -22.28 1.42 -5.95
C ASN A 61 -23.62 1.68 -5.27
N ALA A 62 -24.34 2.71 -5.71
CA ALA A 62 -25.59 3.15 -5.09
C ALA A 62 -26.69 3.25 -6.14
N ASP A 63 -27.94 3.05 -5.73
CA ASP A 63 -29.13 3.24 -6.58
C ASP A 63 -29.41 4.70 -6.96
N GLN A 64 -28.65 5.63 -6.36
CA GLN A 64 -28.66 7.05 -6.67
C GLN A 64 -27.33 7.73 -6.31
N ASN A 65 -27.17 9.00 -6.70
CA ASN A 65 -25.98 9.77 -6.38
C ASN A 65 -25.83 9.96 -4.86
N VAL A 66 -24.67 9.57 -4.34
CA VAL A 66 -24.27 9.73 -2.93
C VAL A 66 -22.92 10.43 -2.85
N ASN A 67 -22.67 11.13 -1.75
CA ASN A 67 -21.35 11.65 -1.44
C ASN A 67 -20.62 10.67 -0.51
N VAL A 68 -19.30 10.53 -0.71
CA VAL A 68 -18.45 9.63 0.09
C VAL A 68 -17.36 10.43 0.75
N TYR A 69 -17.19 10.21 2.04
CA TYR A 69 -16.20 10.89 2.86
C TYR A 69 -15.25 9.87 3.49
N VAL A 70 -13.98 10.26 3.65
CA VAL A 70 -12.94 9.43 4.25
C VAL A 70 -12.17 10.24 5.28
N ARG A 71 -12.01 9.72 6.50
CA ARG A 71 -11.22 10.37 7.56
C ARG A 71 -10.25 9.40 8.20
N LYS A 72 -9.03 9.87 8.46
CA LYS A 72 -7.97 9.07 9.07
C LYS A 72 -8.04 9.12 10.60
N ASP A 73 -7.83 7.97 11.23
CA ASP A 73 -7.67 7.67 12.66
C ASP A 73 -8.81 8.08 13.60
N ARG A 74 -9.88 8.69 13.08
CA ARG A 74 -11.06 9.08 13.86
C ARG A 74 -12.34 9.07 13.00
N PRO A 75 -13.52 8.84 13.62
CA PRO A 75 -14.79 8.88 12.94
C PRO A 75 -15.02 10.20 12.20
N ILE A 76 -15.72 10.13 11.08
CA ILE A 76 -16.21 11.31 10.37
C ILE A 76 -17.19 12.06 11.28
N THR A 77 -17.03 13.37 11.35
CA THR A 77 -17.92 14.28 12.09
C THR A 77 -18.34 15.41 11.17
N VAL A 78 -19.57 15.91 11.34
CA VAL A 78 -20.05 17.12 10.66
C VAL A 78 -19.90 18.28 11.63
N GLU A 79 -18.94 19.15 11.36
CA GLU A 79 -18.71 20.35 12.17
C GLU A 79 -19.20 21.57 11.37
N ASN A 80 -20.22 22.26 11.87
CA ASN A 80 -20.80 23.45 11.23
C ASN A 80 -21.24 23.21 9.76
N GLY A 81 -21.79 22.03 9.46
CA GLY A 81 -22.24 21.67 8.11
C GLY A 81 -21.09 21.35 7.14
N ILE A 82 -19.87 21.13 7.65
CA ILE A 82 -18.70 20.75 6.86
C ILE A 82 -18.21 19.39 7.34
N VAL A 83 -18.03 18.46 6.40
CA VAL A 83 -17.45 17.16 6.68
C VAL A 83 -15.92 17.28 6.77
N ARG A 84 -15.34 16.85 7.89
CA ARG A 84 -13.88 16.80 8.07
C ARG A 84 -13.30 15.53 7.44
N TYR A 85 -12.34 15.68 6.53
CA TYR A 85 -11.60 14.57 5.91
C TYR A 85 -10.08 14.82 5.97
N ASP A 86 -9.29 13.75 6.06
CA ASP A 86 -7.82 13.79 6.22
C ASP A 86 -7.13 12.87 5.18
N ARG A 87 -5.88 13.17 4.79
CA ARG A 87 -5.05 12.32 3.91
C ARG A 87 -3.86 11.73 4.69
N GLY A 88 -3.50 10.47 4.47
CA GLY A 88 -2.33 9.80 5.07
C GLY A 88 -2.52 8.29 5.20
N THR A 89 -1.58 7.56 5.82
CA THR A 89 -1.64 6.09 6.03
C THR A 89 -2.16 5.73 7.42
N GLY A 90 -3.04 4.74 7.58
CA GLY A 90 -3.54 4.36 8.91
C GLY A 90 -4.92 3.73 8.90
N LYS A 91 -5.67 3.92 9.99
CA LYS A 91 -7.07 3.51 10.09
C LYS A 91 -7.93 4.55 9.39
N PHE A 92 -8.79 4.15 8.48
CA PHE A 92 -9.72 5.03 7.78
C PHE A 92 -11.15 4.75 8.19
N PHE A 93 -11.91 5.82 8.35
CA PHE A 93 -13.35 5.83 8.55
C PHE A 93 -14.00 6.35 7.28
N ILE A 94 -15.02 5.65 6.80
CA ILE A 94 -15.74 5.96 5.57
C ILE A 94 -17.20 6.18 5.92
N ALA A 95 -17.79 7.26 5.40
CA ALA A 95 -19.21 7.56 5.57
C ALA A 95 -19.83 7.93 4.22
N VAL A 96 -21.11 7.58 4.09
CA VAL A 96 -21.91 7.85 2.90
C VAL A 96 -22.98 8.88 3.25
N GLU A 97 -23.16 9.88 2.40
CA GLU A 97 -24.19 10.91 2.54
C GLU A 97 -25.17 10.85 1.38
N ASN A 98 -26.44 11.07 1.72
CA ASN A 98 -27.54 11.17 0.78
C ASN A 98 -28.16 12.58 0.85
N CYS A 99 -28.26 13.23 -0.31
CA CYS A 99 -28.91 14.54 -0.49
C CYS A 99 -30.19 14.47 -1.35
N SER A 100 -30.62 13.27 -1.73
CA SER A 100 -31.80 13.06 -2.57
C SER A 100 -33.10 13.10 -1.74
N PHE A 101 -34.25 13.01 -2.41
CA PHE A 101 -35.55 12.89 -1.73
C PHE A 101 -35.97 11.43 -1.44
N GLN A 102 -35.13 10.45 -1.77
CA GLN A 102 -35.42 9.02 -1.59
C GLN A 102 -34.33 8.36 -0.73
N PRO A 103 -34.60 7.24 -0.05
CA PRO A 103 -33.56 6.46 0.59
C PRO A 103 -32.51 5.99 -0.42
N ALA A 104 -31.22 6.06 -0.08
CA ALA A 104 -30.12 5.54 -0.89
C ALA A 104 -29.75 4.15 -0.40
N ASN A 105 -29.83 3.15 -1.26
CA ASN A 105 -29.29 1.82 -1.00
C ASN A 105 -27.97 1.68 -1.74
N TYR A 106 -26.98 1.09 -1.09
CA TYR A 106 -25.66 0.94 -1.68
C TYR A 106 -24.98 -0.36 -1.27
N THR A 107 -24.03 -0.77 -2.10
CA THR A 107 -23.08 -1.82 -1.80
C THR A 107 -21.68 -1.23 -1.68
N ILE A 108 -20.91 -1.72 -0.71
CA ILE A 108 -19.50 -1.41 -0.54
C ILE A 108 -18.71 -2.66 -0.82
N LEU A 109 -17.91 -2.64 -1.88
CA LEU A 109 -16.93 -3.67 -2.18
C LEU A 109 -15.56 -3.19 -1.71
N SER A 110 -14.96 -3.96 -0.80
CA SER A 110 -13.66 -3.70 -0.22
C SER A 110 -12.63 -4.65 -0.84
N LEU A 111 -11.68 -4.13 -1.60
CA LEU A 111 -10.64 -4.93 -2.25
C LEU A 111 -9.26 -4.50 -1.75
N LEU A 112 -8.48 -5.46 -1.27
CA LEU A 112 -7.05 -5.29 -1.18
C LEU A 112 -6.45 -5.65 -2.54
N ALA A 113 -5.89 -4.68 -3.23
CA ALA A 113 -5.08 -4.94 -4.40
C ALA A 113 -3.62 -4.82 -3.97
N ILE A 114 -2.88 -5.90 -4.12
CA ILE A 114 -1.44 -5.89 -3.97
C ILE A 114 -0.91 -5.33 -5.29
N ALA A 115 -0.48 -4.07 -5.30
CA ALA A 115 0.41 -3.62 -6.35
C ALA A 115 1.78 -4.18 -5.98
N ASP A 116 2.16 -5.29 -6.60
CA ASP A 116 3.43 -5.98 -6.38
C ASP A 116 4.61 -5.04 -6.67
N ALA A 117 5.04 -4.23 -5.70
CA ALA A 117 6.42 -3.82 -5.63
C ALA A 117 7.14 -4.93 -4.86
N PHE A 118 7.39 -6.06 -5.54
CA PHE A 118 8.13 -7.18 -4.98
C PHE A 118 9.39 -6.65 -4.28
N PRO A 119 9.72 -7.15 -3.08
CA PRO A 119 11.02 -6.86 -2.47
C PRO A 119 12.11 -7.20 -3.49
N PRO A 120 13.29 -6.54 -3.42
CA PRO A 120 14.35 -6.77 -4.39
C PRO A 120 14.58 -8.29 -4.52
N PHE A 121 14.64 -8.80 -5.73
CA PHE A 121 14.75 -10.23 -5.99
C PHE A 121 15.98 -10.52 -6.83
N ILE A 122 16.86 -11.40 -6.35
CA ILE A 122 18.06 -11.80 -7.09
C ILE A 122 17.70 -12.93 -8.05
N ALA A 123 17.76 -12.65 -9.35
CA ALA A 123 17.51 -13.64 -10.40
C ALA A 123 18.77 -14.46 -10.72
N SER A 124 19.94 -13.82 -10.71
CA SER A 124 21.21 -14.50 -10.93
C SER A 124 22.41 -13.72 -10.37
N VAL A 125 23.51 -14.46 -10.18
CA VAL A 125 24.79 -13.91 -9.74
C VAL A 125 25.89 -14.51 -10.61
N SER A 126 26.78 -13.66 -11.14
CA SER A 126 27.97 -14.09 -11.89
C SER A 126 29.25 -13.45 -11.32
N LEU A 127 30.40 -14.08 -11.60
CA LEU A 127 31.72 -13.58 -11.22
C LEU A 127 32.59 -13.39 -12.47
N GLU A 128 32.57 -12.17 -13.01
CA GLU A 128 33.28 -11.77 -14.24
C GLU A 128 34.37 -10.76 -13.91
N GLY A 129 35.35 -11.18 -13.12
CA GLY A 129 36.35 -10.30 -12.48
C GLY A 129 35.79 -9.47 -11.31
N ARG A 130 34.49 -9.14 -11.35
CA ARG A 130 33.70 -8.59 -10.24
C ARG A 130 32.43 -9.41 -10.04
N LEU A 131 31.87 -9.32 -8.84
CA LEU A 131 30.57 -9.94 -8.57
C LEU A 131 29.48 -9.07 -9.21
N VAL A 132 28.70 -9.66 -10.09
CA VAL A 132 27.56 -9.04 -10.77
C VAL A 132 26.31 -9.72 -10.25
N VAL A 133 25.38 -8.94 -9.72
CA VAL A 133 24.09 -9.40 -9.22
C VAL A 133 23.02 -8.81 -10.12
N MET A 134 22.19 -9.67 -10.71
CA MET A 134 21.09 -9.26 -11.58
C MET A 134 19.76 -9.69 -10.96
N GLY A 135 18.76 -8.83 -11.03
CA GLY A 135 17.50 -9.03 -10.32
C GLY A 135 16.39 -8.09 -10.73
N TYR A 136 15.29 -8.11 -9.99
CA TYR A 136 14.16 -7.19 -10.17
C TYR A 136 14.05 -6.26 -8.97
N SER A 137 13.56 -5.04 -9.21
CA SER A 137 13.37 -4.02 -8.18
C SER A 137 14.67 -3.66 -7.46
N LEU A 138 15.82 -3.74 -8.16
CA LEU A 138 17.07 -3.22 -7.62
C LEU A 138 17.14 -1.73 -7.96
N THR A 139 17.77 -0.93 -7.11
CA THR A 139 17.77 0.53 -7.27
C THR A 139 19.20 1.06 -7.42
N GLU A 140 19.33 2.29 -7.91
CA GLU A 140 20.64 2.94 -8.11
C GLU A 140 21.50 3.02 -6.84
N ARG A 141 20.84 3.03 -5.69
CA ARG A 141 21.45 3.14 -4.37
C ARG A 141 21.40 1.80 -3.59
N GLY A 142 20.88 0.74 -4.21
CA GLY A 142 20.86 -0.61 -3.65
C GLY A 142 22.26 -1.13 -3.32
N ILE A 143 22.36 -1.82 -2.18
CA ILE A 143 23.62 -2.34 -1.63
C ILE A 143 23.59 -3.86 -1.66
N VAL A 144 24.64 -4.47 -2.20
CA VAL A 144 24.84 -5.92 -2.10
C VAL A 144 25.42 -6.23 -0.73
N LEU A 145 24.78 -7.13 0.00
CA LEU A 145 25.29 -7.69 1.24
C LEU A 145 25.83 -9.10 0.98
N LEU A 146 26.97 -9.43 1.58
CA LEU A 146 27.54 -10.79 1.57
C LEU A 146 27.59 -11.29 3.01
N ASP A 147 26.79 -12.31 3.34
CA ASP A 147 26.55 -12.75 4.72
C ASP A 147 26.27 -11.53 5.64
N ASP A 148 25.29 -10.73 5.26
CA ASP A 148 24.84 -9.49 5.93
C ASP A 148 25.87 -8.34 5.98
N GLN A 149 27.05 -8.51 5.36
CA GLN A 149 28.08 -7.47 5.32
C GLN A 149 27.95 -6.60 4.07
N PRO A 150 27.79 -5.26 4.20
CA PRO A 150 27.58 -4.38 3.06
C PRO A 150 28.84 -4.19 2.21
N GLN A 151 28.67 -4.40 0.91
CA GLN A 151 29.72 -4.27 -0.08
C GLN A 151 29.65 -2.92 -0.82
N PRO A 152 30.78 -2.39 -1.30
CA PRO A 152 30.81 -1.27 -2.22
C PRO A 152 30.14 -1.65 -3.55
N THR A 153 28.92 -1.22 -3.75
CA THR A 153 28.08 -1.54 -4.91
C THR A 153 27.89 -0.33 -5.81
N VAL A 154 27.74 -0.57 -7.11
CA VAL A 154 27.23 0.41 -8.06
C VAL A 154 26.16 -0.19 -8.94
N TYR A 155 25.25 0.67 -9.39
CA TYR A 155 24.25 0.33 -10.39
C TYR A 155 24.87 0.19 -11.77
N GLY A 156 24.58 -0.94 -12.42
CA GLY A 156 25.05 -1.29 -13.76
C GLY A 156 24.04 -0.94 -14.87
N GLY A 157 22.84 -0.47 -14.53
CA GLY A 157 21.75 -0.23 -15.48
C GLY A 157 20.68 -1.31 -15.42
N THR A 158 19.74 -1.22 -16.36
CA THR A 158 18.65 -2.19 -16.55
C THR A 158 18.80 -2.86 -17.91
N THR A 159 18.59 -4.16 -17.98
CA THR A 159 18.60 -4.96 -19.22
C THR A 159 17.31 -4.76 -20.02
N ASN A 160 17.31 -5.25 -21.27
CA ASN A 160 16.12 -5.18 -22.13
C ASN A 160 14.94 -6.04 -21.62
N ASP A 161 15.19 -7.04 -20.75
CA ASP A 161 14.17 -7.85 -20.07
C ASP A 161 13.81 -7.32 -18.68
N PHE A 162 14.05 -6.03 -18.43
CA PHE A 162 13.68 -5.32 -17.21
C PHE A 162 14.35 -5.86 -15.94
N ARG A 163 15.57 -6.38 -16.04
CA ARG A 163 16.38 -6.76 -14.89
C ARG A 163 17.41 -5.70 -14.57
N ASP A 164 17.46 -5.31 -13.33
CA ASP A 164 18.43 -4.36 -12.82
C ASP A 164 19.73 -5.07 -12.49
N ILE A 165 20.84 -4.36 -12.64
CA ILE A 165 22.18 -4.89 -12.41
C ILE A 165 22.86 -4.11 -11.28
N LEU A 166 23.40 -4.84 -10.31
CA LEU A 166 24.30 -4.31 -9.29
C LEU A 166 25.69 -4.95 -9.42
N ILE A 167 26.74 -4.14 -9.37
CA ILE A 167 28.12 -4.59 -9.51
C ILE A 167 28.88 -4.27 -8.22
N VAL A 168 29.45 -5.30 -7.59
CA VAL A 168 30.35 -5.11 -6.45
C VAL A 168 31.73 -4.70 -6.95
N LYS A 169 32.13 -3.45 -6.68
CA LYS A 169 33.41 -2.89 -7.15
C LYS A 169 34.62 -3.65 -6.59
N LYS A 170 34.63 -3.82 -5.27
CA LYS A 170 35.68 -4.52 -4.53
C LYS A 170 35.06 -5.05 -3.24
N ALA A 171 34.90 -6.37 -3.16
CA ALA A 171 34.40 -6.99 -1.94
C ALA A 171 35.33 -6.68 -0.77
N LYS A 172 34.76 -6.25 0.36
CA LYS A 172 35.48 -6.05 1.62
C LYS A 172 35.96 -7.37 2.21
N ARG A 173 35.28 -8.46 1.87
CA ARG A 173 35.61 -9.83 2.28
C ARG A 173 36.10 -10.63 1.08
N LYS A 174 37.20 -11.37 1.27
CA LYS A 174 37.63 -12.41 0.32
C LYS A 174 36.78 -13.65 0.52
N ILE A 175 36.16 -14.13 -0.55
CA ILE A 175 35.46 -15.43 -0.61
C ILE A 175 36.42 -16.42 -1.27
N ALA A 176 36.74 -17.54 -0.63
CA ALA A 176 37.62 -18.57 -1.20
C ALA A 176 36.94 -19.33 -2.34
N ARG A 177 37.73 -20.00 -3.19
CA ARG A 177 37.18 -20.89 -4.22
C ARG A 177 36.34 -21.99 -3.56
N HIS A 178 35.19 -22.32 -4.14
CA HIS A 178 34.21 -23.28 -3.60
C HIS A 178 33.57 -22.90 -2.26
N GLN A 179 33.83 -21.70 -1.73
CA GLN A 179 33.11 -21.19 -0.56
C GLN A 179 31.71 -20.72 -0.98
N THR A 180 30.72 -21.12 -0.19
CA THR A 180 29.33 -20.65 -0.28
C THR A 180 29.13 -19.43 0.60
N VAL A 181 28.36 -18.46 0.10
CA VAL A 181 27.92 -17.27 0.82
C VAL A 181 26.45 -17.00 0.53
N GLY A 182 25.77 -16.38 1.49
CA GLY A 182 24.47 -15.75 1.27
C GLY A 182 24.66 -14.36 0.66
N ILE A 183 23.85 -14.04 -0.34
CA ILE A 183 23.80 -12.73 -0.97
C ILE A 183 22.41 -12.17 -0.76
N THR A 184 22.32 -10.97 -0.20
CA THR A 184 21.07 -10.21 -0.09
C THR A 184 21.27 -8.82 -0.70
N ILE A 185 20.19 -8.20 -1.17
CA ILE A 185 20.19 -6.82 -1.62
C ILE A 185 19.41 -5.98 -0.62
N ARG A 186 20.05 -4.95 -0.08
CA ARG A 186 19.40 -3.91 0.72
C ARG A 186 19.04 -2.73 -0.17
N ARG A 187 17.76 -2.39 -0.24
CA ARG A 187 17.26 -1.15 -0.87
C ARG A 187 17.33 0.02 0.12
N ASP A 188 17.28 1.25 -0.37
CA ASP A 188 17.38 2.49 0.41
C ASP A 188 16.38 2.63 1.55
N ASP A 189 15.21 2.02 1.38
CA ASP A 189 14.15 1.95 2.38
C ASP A 189 14.39 0.83 3.39
N THR A 190 15.62 0.32 3.47
CA THR A 190 16.08 -0.75 4.36
C THR A 190 15.46 -2.12 4.13
N CYS A 191 14.74 -2.31 3.03
CA CYS A 191 14.20 -3.62 2.68
C CYS A 191 15.29 -4.53 2.09
N ASP A 192 15.45 -5.71 2.68
CA ASP A 192 16.39 -6.72 2.24
C ASP A 192 15.69 -7.76 1.35
N SER A 193 16.36 -8.21 0.28
CA SER A 193 15.90 -9.35 -0.51
C SER A 193 15.89 -10.63 0.31
N LEU A 194 15.18 -11.65 -0.19
CA LEU A 194 15.46 -13.02 0.24
C LEU A 194 16.93 -13.38 -0.07
N PRO A 195 17.57 -14.23 0.76
CA PRO A 195 18.95 -14.63 0.54
C PRO A 195 19.09 -15.52 -0.70
N PHE A 196 20.01 -15.16 -1.57
CA PHE A 196 20.47 -15.97 -2.70
C PHE A 196 21.76 -16.70 -2.31
N ILE A 197 21.77 -18.02 -2.43
CA ILE A 197 22.94 -18.83 -2.09
C ILE A 197 23.88 -18.89 -3.30
N PHE A 198 25.10 -18.39 -3.13
CA PHE A 198 26.12 -18.37 -4.17
C PHE A 198 27.37 -19.13 -3.73
N THR A 199 27.82 -20.07 -4.55
CA THR A 199 29.10 -20.77 -4.36
C THR A 199 30.10 -20.26 -5.37
N ARG A 200 31.25 -19.77 -4.89
CA ARG A 200 32.32 -19.28 -5.78
C ARG A 200 32.87 -20.44 -6.62
N PRO A 201 32.89 -20.36 -7.97
CA PRO A 201 33.46 -21.40 -8.83
C PRO A 201 34.99 -21.54 -8.70
#